data_AF-A0A6L4YPK7-F1
#
_entry.id   AF-A0A6L4YPK7-F1
#
_cell.length_a   1.000
_cell.length_b   1.000
_cell.length_c   1.000
_cell.angle_alpha   90.00
_cell.angle_beta   90.00
_cell.angle_gamma   90.00
#
_symmetry.space_group_name_H-M   'P 1'
#
loop_
_entity.id
_entity.type
_entity.pdbx_description
1 polymer ?
#
loop_
_entity_poly.entity_id
_entity_poly.type
_entity_poly.pdbx_seq_one_letter_code
_entity_poly.pdbx_strand_id
1 'polypeptide(L)'
;IVIIFFIYLILGSSIVFFMFHKYILTSKTVEIAIIGLVGYFIFTVGLLNSMVLFSLARPTLVLKAIVPGLLINLFLGYFLSHIFANYYASLGFVLGAIFFASYSLRKVQAILSHPDYAYYAS
;
A
#
# COMPACT_ATOMS: atom_id res chain seq x y z
N ILE A 1 -12.07 -13.41 -24.76
CA ILE A 1 -10.93 -13.47 -25.72
C ILE A 1 -9.89 -12.40 -25.40
N VAL A 2 -10.24 -11.11 -25.37
CA VAL A 2 -9.30 -10.01 -25.07
C VAL A 2 -8.65 -10.12 -23.68
N ILE A 3 -9.45 -10.41 -22.64
CA ILE A 3 -8.94 -10.56 -21.26
C ILE A 3 -7.98 -11.75 -21.13
N ILE A 4 -8.28 -12.87 -21.80
CA ILE A 4 -7.44 -14.08 -21.78
C ILE A 4 -6.11 -13.82 -22.48
N PHE A 5 -6.12 -13.07 -23.58
CA PHE A 5 -4.90 -12.64 -24.27
C PHE A 5 -4.03 -11.73 -23.39
N PHE A 6 -4.67 -10.78 -22.68
CA PHE A 6 -3.96 -9.88 -21.77
C PHE A 6 -3.34 -10.64 -20.58
N ILE A 7 -4.04 -11.63 -20.04
CA ILE A 7 -3.53 -12.52 -18.98
C ILE A 7 -2.34 -13.34 -19.48
N TYR A 8 -2.42 -13.92 -20.69
CA TYR A 8 -1.30 -14.67 -21.27
C TYR A 8 -0.07 -13.80 -21.52
N LEU A 9 -0.27 -12.55 -21.95
CA LEU A 9 0.83 -11.61 -22.19
C LEU A 9 1.54 -11.21 -20.88
N ILE A 10 0.78 -10.98 -19.80
CA ILE A 10 1.32 -10.67 -18.47
C ILE A 10 2.06 -11.88 -17.87
N LEU A 11 1.51 -13.09 -18.03
CA LEU A 11 2.14 -14.31 -17.54
C LEU A 11 3.43 -14.61 -18.31
N GLY A 12 3.42 -14.47 -19.64
CA GLY A 12 4.60 -14.63 -20.49
C GLY A 12 5.71 -13.63 -20.15
N SER A 13 5.39 -12.35 -19.93
CA SER A 13 6.38 -11.35 -19.52
C SER A 13 6.97 -11.63 -18.13
N SER A 14 6.16 -12.18 -17.22
CA SER A 14 6.60 -12.49 -15.85
C SER A 14 7.60 -13.65 -15.82
N ILE A 15 7.41 -14.66 -16.68
CA ILE A 15 8.30 -15.83 -16.78
C ILE A 15 9.64 -15.46 -17.39
N VAL A 16 9.62 -14.65 -18.47
CA VAL A 16 10.84 -14.13 -19.12
C VAL A 16 11.63 -13.25 -18.14
N PHE A 17 10.95 -12.38 -17.40
CA PHE A 17 11.59 -11.55 -16.36
C PHE A 17 12.26 -12.40 -15.26
N PHE A 18 11.61 -13.45 -14.77
CA PHE A 18 12.16 -14.36 -13.75
C PHE A 18 13.40 -15.12 -14.24
N MET A 19 13.42 -15.51 -15.52
CA MET A 19 14.53 -16.24 -16.14
C MET A 19 15.79 -15.37 -16.27
N PHE A 20 15.64 -14.06 -16.56
CA PHE A 20 16.76 -13.11 -16.59
C PHE A 20 17.23 -12.69 -15.18
N HIS A 21 16.33 -12.60 -14.18
CA HIS A 21 16.67 -12.11 -12.84
C HIS A 21 17.26 -13.15 -11.87
N LYS A 22 17.16 -14.46 -12.17
CA LYS A 22 17.73 -15.54 -11.33
C LYS A 22 19.24 -15.36 -11.07
N TYR A 23 19.94 -14.55 -11.87
CA TYR A 23 21.36 -14.26 -11.77
C TYR A 23 21.72 -12.93 -11.05
N ILE A 24 20.74 -12.15 -10.58
CA ILE A 24 20.93 -10.78 -10.02
C ILE A 24 20.42 -10.67 -8.56
N LEU A 25 20.29 -11.80 -7.85
CA LEU A 25 19.96 -11.80 -6.41
C LEU A 25 21.17 -11.37 -5.58
N THR A 26 21.49 -10.08 -5.61
CA THR A 26 22.41 -9.46 -4.65
C THR A 26 21.73 -9.38 -3.29
N SER A 27 22.49 -9.51 -2.20
CA SER A 27 21.99 -9.46 -0.81
C SER A 27 21.10 -8.25 -0.52
N LYS A 28 21.36 -7.11 -1.17
CA LYS A 28 20.56 -5.89 -1.05
C LYS A 28 19.17 -5.97 -1.68
N THR A 29 19.00 -6.70 -2.77
CA THR A 29 17.69 -6.88 -3.41
C THR A 29 16.74 -7.67 -2.51
N VAL A 30 17.27 -8.69 -1.80
CA VAL A 30 16.49 -9.49 -0.84
C VAL A 30 16.06 -8.65 0.37
N GLU A 31 16.96 -7.81 0.89
CA GLU A 31 16.65 -6.90 2.01
C GLU A 31 15.50 -5.94 1.64
N ILE A 32 15.58 -5.30 0.47
CA ILE A 32 14.53 -4.40 -0.04
C ILE A 32 13.21 -5.16 -0.24
N ALA A 33 13.27 -6.38 -0.76
CA ALA A 33 12.06 -7.20 -0.97
C ALA A 33 11.37 -7.53 0.37
N ILE A 34 12.13 -7.86 1.42
CA ILE A 34 11.58 -8.11 2.77
C ILE A 34 10.92 -6.84 3.32
N ILE A 35 11.59 -5.68 3.22
CA ILE A 35 11.04 -4.39 3.66
C ILE A 35 9.75 -4.07 2.88
N GLY A 36 9.75 -4.29 1.57
CA GLY A 36 8.58 -4.11 0.71
C GLY A 36 7.43 -5.03 1.11
N LEU A 37 7.69 -6.30 1.42
CA LEU A 37 6.71 -7.26 1.91
C LEU A 37 6.06 -6.80 3.23
N VAL A 38 6.88 -6.31 4.17
CA VAL A 38 6.39 -5.74 5.44
C VAL A 38 5.50 -4.52 5.16
N GLY A 39 5.95 -3.61 4.31
CA GLY A 39 5.15 -2.45 3.91
C GLY A 39 3.83 -2.84 3.26
N TYR A 40 3.83 -3.88 2.41
CA TYR A 40 2.65 -4.36 1.72
C TYR A 40 1.64 -5.01 2.68
N PHE A 41 2.13 -5.76 3.67
CA PHE A 41 1.29 -6.31 4.73
C PHE A 41 0.56 -5.19 5.49
N ILE A 42 1.29 -4.15 5.91
CA ILE A 42 0.71 -3.01 6.63
C ILE A 42 -0.27 -2.23 5.71
N PHE A 43 0.09 -2.03 4.45
CA PHE A 43 -0.76 -1.36 3.48
C PHE A 43 -2.09 -2.11 3.29
N THR A 44 -2.03 -3.44 3.24
CA THR A 44 -3.22 -4.31 3.14
C THR A 44 -4.15 -4.15 4.35
N VAL A 45 -3.60 -3.95 5.56
CA VAL A 45 -4.42 -3.61 6.74
C VAL A 45 -5.16 -2.28 6.55
N GLY A 46 -4.51 -1.26 5.98
CA GLY A 46 -5.17 0.00 5.64
C GLY A 46 -6.26 -0.16 4.57
N LEU A 47 -6.06 -1.05 3.59
CA LEU A 47 -7.08 -1.38 2.60
C LEU A 47 -8.28 -2.09 3.24
N LEU A 48 -8.04 -3.00 4.17
CA LEU A 48 -9.11 -3.67 4.93
C LEU A 48 -9.96 -2.63 5.68
N ASN A 49 -9.33 -1.69 6.39
CA ASN A 49 -10.03 -0.59 7.06
C ASN A 49 -10.83 0.26 6.07
N SER A 50 -10.28 0.48 4.87
CA SER A 50 -10.95 1.24 3.82
C SER A 50 -12.16 0.52 3.26
N MET A 51 -12.11 -0.81 3.10
CA MET A 51 -13.28 -1.61 2.75
C MET A 51 -14.40 -1.46 3.78
N VAL A 52 -14.07 -1.48 5.08
CA VAL A 52 -15.04 -1.24 6.15
C VAL A 52 -15.68 0.16 6.04
N LEU A 53 -14.86 1.20 5.82
CA LEU A 53 -15.36 2.57 5.66
C LEU A 53 -16.23 2.76 4.41
N PHE A 54 -15.92 2.07 3.31
CA PHE A 54 -16.75 2.07 2.11
C PHE A 54 -18.08 1.38 2.34
N SER A 55 -18.11 0.24 3.05
CA SER A 55 -19.35 -0.43 3.44
C SER A 55 -20.27 0.44 4.31
N LEU A 56 -19.70 1.42 5.02
CA LEU A 56 -20.44 2.40 5.83
C LEU A 56 -20.73 3.71 5.07
N ALA A 57 -20.56 3.73 3.74
CA ALA A 57 -20.78 4.90 2.88
C ALA A 57 -19.96 6.15 3.29
N ARG A 58 -18.75 5.98 3.85
CA ARG A 58 -17.84 7.09 4.24
C ARG A 58 -16.56 7.13 3.38
N PRO A 59 -16.65 7.27 2.04
CA PRO A 59 -15.48 7.28 1.16
C PRO A 59 -14.53 8.46 1.42
N THR A 60 -15.06 9.58 1.91
CA THR A 60 -14.27 10.78 2.23
C THR A 60 -13.25 10.54 3.34
N LEU A 61 -13.54 9.62 4.28
CA LEU A 61 -12.61 9.26 5.35
C LEU A 61 -11.45 8.40 4.84
N VAL A 62 -11.72 7.54 3.84
CA VAL A 62 -10.68 6.79 3.13
C VAL A 62 -9.72 7.73 2.43
N LEU A 63 -10.26 8.71 1.68
CA LEU A 63 -9.44 9.73 1.01
C LEU A 63 -8.57 10.52 1.99
N LYS A 64 -9.14 10.94 3.13
CA LYS A 64 -8.40 11.62 4.21
C LYS A 64 -7.31 10.76 4.83
N ALA A 65 -7.35 9.43 4.70
CA ALA A 65 -6.31 8.53 5.18
C ALA A 65 -5.24 8.24 4.12
N ILE A 66 -5.66 7.92 2.90
CA ILE A 66 -4.75 7.45 1.84
C ILE A 66 -3.94 8.58 1.21
N VAL A 67 -4.52 9.77 1.03
CA VAL A 67 -3.83 10.92 0.42
C VAL A 67 -2.59 11.33 1.23
N PRO A 68 -2.69 11.63 2.54
CA PRO A 68 -1.50 11.92 3.33
C PRO A 68 -0.51 10.74 3.40
N GLY A 69 -0.98 9.49 3.46
CA GLY A 69 -0.10 8.32 3.39
C GLY A 69 0.69 8.22 2.08
N LEU A 70 0.05 8.55 0.96
CA LEU A 70 0.67 8.62 -0.36
C LEU A 70 1.67 9.77 -0.45
N LEU A 71 1.35 10.94 0.10
CA LEU A 71 2.29 12.06 0.17
C LEU A 71 3.52 11.68 1.01
N ILE A 72 3.33 11.04 2.16
CA ILE A 72 4.42 10.55 3.00
C ILE A 72 5.32 9.58 2.21
N ASN A 73 4.72 8.62 1.49
CA ASN A 73 5.46 7.70 0.63
C ASN A 73 6.25 8.44 -0.47
N LEU A 74 5.63 9.40 -1.16
CA LEU A 74 6.30 10.15 -2.23
C LEU A 74 7.43 11.03 -1.69
N PHE A 75 7.17 11.83 -0.65
CA PHE A 75 8.17 12.73 -0.10
C PHE A 75 9.30 11.95 0.56
N LEU A 76 9.00 11.08 1.53
CA LEU A 76 10.05 10.31 2.20
C LEU A 76 10.75 9.37 1.23
N GLY A 77 10.01 8.69 0.36
CA GLY A 77 10.58 7.80 -0.65
C GLY A 77 11.55 8.55 -1.57
N TYR A 78 11.16 9.73 -2.07
CA TYR A 78 12.02 10.56 -2.91
C TYR A 78 13.25 11.09 -2.15
N PHE A 79 13.05 11.67 -0.96
CA PHE A 79 14.15 12.22 -0.17
C PHE A 79 15.17 11.13 0.23
N LEU A 80 14.69 9.98 0.69
CA LEU A 80 15.56 8.87 1.08
C LEU A 80 16.29 8.28 -0.14
N SER A 81 15.60 8.17 -1.27
CA SER A 81 16.20 7.70 -2.53
C SER A 81 17.29 8.64 -3.04
N HIS A 82 17.09 9.95 -2.90
CA HIS A 82 17.99 10.95 -3.45
C HIS A 82 19.19 11.25 -2.55
N ILE A 83 19.00 11.22 -1.23
CA ILE A 83 20.06 11.57 -0.27
C ILE A 83 20.95 10.37 0.07
N PHE A 84 20.37 9.19 0.27
CA PHE A 84 21.10 8.03 0.77
C PHE A 84 21.38 7.04 -0.34
N ALA A 85 20.33 6.51 -0.96
CA ALA A 85 20.36 5.64 -2.14
C ALA A 85 18.97 5.07 -2.43
N ASN A 86 18.77 4.58 -3.66
CA ASN A 86 17.49 4.04 -4.15
C ASN A 86 16.87 2.94 -3.25
N TYR A 87 17.67 2.17 -2.52
CA TYR A 87 17.18 1.11 -1.63
C TYR A 87 16.26 1.66 -0.52
N TYR A 88 16.53 2.88 -0.06
CA TYR A 88 15.82 3.49 1.06
C TYR A 88 14.42 4.01 0.68
N ALA A 89 14.06 4.04 -0.61
CA ALA A 89 12.71 4.37 -1.05
C ALA A 89 11.66 3.41 -0.45
N SER A 90 12.04 2.15 -0.23
CA SER A 90 11.18 1.14 0.40
C SER A 90 10.76 1.50 1.84
N LEU A 91 11.59 2.23 2.58
CA LEU A 91 11.23 2.75 3.90
C LEU A 91 10.16 3.83 3.83
N GLY A 92 10.20 4.69 2.80
CA GLY A 92 9.15 5.67 2.53
C GLY A 92 7.79 5.00 2.36
N PHE A 93 7.75 3.88 1.63
CA PHE A 93 6.54 3.07 1.47
C PHE A 93 6.03 2.50 2.79
N VAL A 94 6.92 1.90 3.61
CA VAL A 94 6.55 1.37 4.93
C VAL A 94 5.97 2.46 5.82
N LEU A 95 6.59 3.63 5.88
CA LEU A 95 6.12 4.75 6.71
C LEU A 95 4.77 5.30 6.22
N GLY A 96 4.60 5.45 4.91
CA GLY A 96 3.31 5.83 4.31
C GLY A 96 2.21 4.82 4.59
N ALA A 97 2.51 3.53 4.51
CA ALA A 97 1.60 2.43 4.82
C ALA A 97 1.20 2.42 6.30
N ILE A 98 2.16 2.60 7.23
CA ILE A 98 1.90 2.69 8.67
C ILE A 98 0.96 3.86 8.97
N PHE A 99 1.21 5.02 8.38
CA PHE A 99 0.35 6.19 8.56
C PHE A 99 -1.07 5.90 8.07
N PHE A 100 -1.21 5.38 6.85
CA PHE A 100 -2.49 5.04 6.26
C PHE A 100 -3.26 4.00 7.10
N ALA A 101 -2.60 2.92 7.52
CA ALA A 101 -3.20 1.86 8.31
C ALA A 101 -3.64 2.36 9.70
N SER A 102 -2.78 3.09 10.41
CA SER A 102 -3.10 3.60 11.75
C SER A 102 -4.19 4.67 11.74
N TYR A 103 -4.15 5.59 10.77
CA TYR A 103 -5.17 6.64 10.66
C TYR A 103 -6.53 6.07 10.25
N SER A 104 -6.57 5.17 9.26
CA SER A 104 -7.81 4.50 8.86
C SER A 104 -8.39 3.65 10.00
N LEU A 105 -7.56 2.95 10.77
CA LEU A 105 -8.00 2.16 11.93
C LEU A 105 -8.70 3.03 12.98
N ARG A 106 -8.13 4.20 13.30
CA ARG A 106 -8.76 5.16 14.23
C ARG A 106 -10.13 5.62 13.74
N LYS A 107 -10.31 5.81 12.43
CA LYS A 107 -11.61 6.20 11.85
C LYS A 107 -12.63 5.07 11.90
N VAL A 108 -12.20 3.83 11.61
CA VAL A 108 -13.05 2.65 11.74
C VAL A 108 -13.51 2.48 13.19
N GLN A 109 -12.58 2.52 14.15
CA GLN A 109 -12.90 2.41 15.58
C GLN A 109 -13.87 3.49 16.04
N ALA A 110 -13.64 4.75 15.68
CA ALA A 110 -14.51 5.86 16.07
C ALA A 110 -15.97 5.66 15.61
N ILE A 111 -16.17 5.10 14.40
CA ILE A 111 -17.50 4.85 13.85
C ILE A 111 -18.14 3.61 14.50
N LEU A 112 -17.37 2.53 14.68
CA LEU A 112 -17.89 1.31 15.32
C LEU A 112 -18.24 1.51 16.79
N SER A 113 -17.58 2.45 17.49
CA SER A 113 -17.92 2.82 18.87
C SER A 113 -19.21 3.65 18.98
N HIS A 114 -19.67 4.28 17.89
CA HIS A 114 -20.91 5.08 17.86
C HIS A 114 -21.76 4.68 16.64
N PRO A 115 -22.30 3.45 16.60
CA PRO A 115 -23.02 2.93 15.43
C PRO A 115 -24.28 3.74 15.12
N ASP A 116 -24.94 4.31 16.13
CA ASP A 116 -26.15 5.12 15.96
C ASP A 116 -25.90 6.41 15.16
N TYR A 117 -24.72 7.02 15.33
CA TYR A 117 -24.31 8.21 14.59
C TYR A 117 -23.92 7.87 13.14
N ALA A 118 -23.45 6.65 12.90
CA ALA A 118 -23.04 6.19 11.58
C ALA A 118 -24.24 6.17 10.60
N TYR A 119 -25.42 5.78 11.09
CA TYR A 119 -26.65 5.69 10.31
C TYR A 119 -27.44 7.01 10.23
N TYR A 120 -27.49 7.82 11.30
CA TYR A 120 -28.34 9.02 11.34
C TYR A 120 -27.78 10.26 10.61
N ALA A 121 -26.46 10.34 10.41
CA ALA A 121 -25.81 11.49 9.76
C ALA A 121 -25.47 11.22 8.28
N SER A 122 -26.32 10.48 7.57
CA SER A 122 -26.22 10.21 6.13
C SER A 122 -27.23 11.03 5.36
#